data_AF-A0A3P6RX09-F1
#
_entry.id   AF-A0A3P6RX09-F1
#
_cell.length_a   1.000
_cell.length_b   1.000
_cell.length_c   1.000
_cell.angle_alpha   90.00
_cell.angle_beta   90.00
_cell.angle_gamma   90.00
#
_symmetry.space_group_name_H-M   'P 1'
#
loop_
_entity.id
_entity.type
_entity.pdbx_description
1 polymer ?
#
loop_
_entity_poly.entity_id
_entity_poly.type
_entity_poly.pdbx_seq_one_letter_code
_entity_poly.pdbx_strand_id
1 'polypeptide(L)'
;MEATSLTPSVVDESMKMPDIASTAAMYVLRGRGIGGGASTGLNFLVSLHKAIQLKDAHKNNGRLTIVTIICDPGEYYETTYFNPEWIDKMFAEEGGFKGLKCWEDAINKAIDTGSDFLEEGLTQCPIEKHYYSSGQI
;
A
#
# COMPACT_ATOMS: atom_id res chain seq x y z
N MET A 1 22.85 21.49 8.69
CA MET A 1 23.28 20.16 8.20
C MET A 1 22.27 19.75 7.16
N GLU A 2 22.61 19.80 5.88
CA GLU A 2 21.76 19.22 4.84
C GLU A 2 22.01 17.72 4.83
N ALA A 3 20.95 16.93 5.06
CA ALA A 3 21.02 15.50 4.88
C ALA A 3 20.97 15.20 3.38
N THR A 4 22.13 14.98 2.76
CA THR A 4 22.24 14.38 1.42
C THR A 4 21.93 12.88 1.51
N SER A 5 20.68 12.54 1.83
CA SER A 5 20.27 11.17 2.17
C SER A 5 19.72 10.36 0.98
N LEU A 6 19.79 10.86 -0.25
CA LEU A 6 19.37 10.09 -1.42
C LEU A 6 20.48 10.12 -2.47
N THR A 7 21.03 8.94 -2.79
CA THR A 7 21.91 8.77 -3.95
C THR A 7 21.06 8.24 -5.10
N PRO A 8 20.67 9.08 -6.09
CA PRO A 8 19.72 8.65 -7.12
C PRO A 8 20.18 7.42 -7.91
N SER A 9 21.49 7.20 -8.03
CA SER A 9 22.05 6.07 -8.77
C SER A 9 21.83 4.70 -8.12
N VAL A 10 21.30 4.62 -6.89
CA VAL A 10 20.97 3.33 -6.24
C VAL A 10 19.46 3.05 -6.20
N VAL A 11 18.64 3.91 -6.81
CA VAL A 11 17.18 3.77 -6.86
C VAL A 11 16.75 3.63 -8.32
N ASP A 12 16.27 2.45 -8.70
CA ASP A 12 15.79 2.20 -10.07
C ASP A 12 14.40 2.82 -10.31
N GLU A 13 13.54 2.79 -9.30
CA GLU A 13 12.15 3.21 -9.39
C GLU A 13 11.66 3.74 -8.04
N SER A 14 10.78 4.75 -8.11
CA SER A 14 10.02 5.25 -6.97
C SER A 14 8.54 5.14 -7.26
N MET A 15 7.76 4.63 -6.32
CA MET A 15 6.31 4.51 -6.45
C MET A 15 5.61 5.27 -5.33
N LYS A 16 4.40 5.76 -5.61
CA LYS A 16 3.49 6.32 -4.61
C LYS A 16 2.27 5.43 -4.50
N MET A 17 1.74 5.31 -3.28
CA MET A 17 0.50 4.60 -2.99
C MET A 17 -0.40 5.52 -2.17
N PRO A 18 -1.74 5.41 -2.26
CA PRO A 18 -2.64 6.14 -1.39
C PRO A 18 -2.39 5.80 0.10
N ASP A 19 -2.46 6.80 0.97
CA ASP A 19 -2.25 6.60 2.42
C ASP A 19 -3.30 5.65 3.03
N ILE A 20 -4.56 5.77 2.59
CA ILE A 20 -5.63 4.86 3.01
C ILE A 20 -5.39 3.42 2.54
N ALA A 21 -4.76 3.23 1.36
CA ALA A 21 -4.39 1.91 0.87
C ALA A 21 -3.26 1.30 1.73
N SER A 22 -2.24 2.11 2.04
CA SER A 22 -1.14 1.69 2.93
C SER A 22 -1.66 1.32 4.33
N THR A 23 -2.65 2.05 4.81
CA THR A 23 -3.35 1.75 6.08
C THR A 23 -4.16 0.46 5.98
N ALA A 24 -4.94 0.26 4.91
CA ALA A 24 -5.67 -0.99 4.66
C ALA A 24 -4.73 -2.20 4.60
N ALA A 25 -3.54 -2.05 4.00
CA ALA A 25 -2.52 -3.08 3.97
C ALA A 25 -2.07 -3.51 5.37
N MET A 26 -2.05 -2.60 6.36
CA MET A 26 -1.76 -2.97 7.76
C MET A 26 -2.80 -3.97 8.30
N TYR A 27 -4.09 -3.80 7.98
CA TYR A 27 -5.16 -4.72 8.39
C TYR A 27 -5.03 -6.08 7.70
N VAL A 28 -4.75 -6.07 6.38
CA VAL A 28 -4.52 -7.27 5.58
C VAL A 28 -3.37 -8.11 6.14
N LEU A 29 -2.25 -7.46 6.50
CA LEU A 29 -1.07 -8.09 7.08
C LEU A 29 -1.34 -8.60 8.50
N ARG A 30 -2.00 -7.79 9.34
CA ARG A 30 -2.37 -8.17 10.71
C ARG A 30 -3.27 -9.41 10.72
N GLY A 31 -4.24 -9.49 9.82
CA GLY A 31 -5.09 -10.66 9.63
C GLY A 31 -4.33 -11.93 9.20
N ARG A 32 -3.10 -11.78 8.70
CA ARG A 32 -2.18 -12.87 8.33
C ARG A 32 -1.07 -13.11 9.37
N GLY A 33 -1.17 -12.50 10.55
CA GLY A 33 -0.20 -12.67 11.63
C GLY A 33 1.07 -11.82 11.47
N ILE A 34 1.08 -10.83 10.58
CA ILE A 34 2.21 -9.92 10.36
C ILE A 34 1.82 -8.53 10.89
N GLY A 35 2.45 -8.12 11.99
CA GLY A 35 2.25 -6.79 12.58
C GLY A 35 3.27 -5.78 12.06
N GLY A 36 2.81 -4.63 11.58
CA GLY A 36 3.68 -3.53 11.17
C GLY A 36 2.93 -2.21 11.04
N GLY A 37 3.67 -1.09 11.07
CA GLY A 37 3.13 0.25 10.82
C GLY A 37 2.75 0.54 9.36
N ALA A 38 2.28 1.77 9.11
CA ALA A 38 1.85 2.22 7.77
C ALA A 38 2.96 2.12 6.71
N SER A 39 4.22 2.33 7.11
CA SER A 39 5.39 2.15 6.23
C SER A 39 5.59 0.69 5.80
N THR A 40 5.27 -0.27 6.67
CA THR A 40 5.25 -1.69 6.32
C THR A 40 4.13 -1.99 5.33
N GLY A 41 2.96 -1.39 5.52
CA GLY A 41 1.85 -1.46 4.57
C GLY A 41 2.25 -0.94 3.19
N LEU A 42 2.87 0.25 3.11
CA LEU A 42 3.40 0.82 1.87
C LEU A 42 4.42 -0.09 1.20
N ASN A 43 5.41 -0.59 1.95
CA ASN A 43 6.44 -1.50 1.45
C ASN A 43 5.84 -2.79 0.87
N PHE A 44 4.80 -3.31 1.51
CA PHE A 44 4.05 -4.46 1.02
C PHE A 44 3.31 -4.15 -0.29
N LEU A 45 2.59 -3.01 -0.37
CA LEU A 45 1.87 -2.61 -1.58
C LEU A 45 2.80 -2.42 -2.78
N VAL A 46 3.95 -1.75 -2.59
CA VAL A 46 4.97 -1.59 -3.64
C VAL A 46 5.50 -2.96 -4.10
N SER A 47 5.76 -3.87 -3.14
CA SER A 47 6.21 -5.23 -3.45
C SER A 47 5.17 -6.02 -4.24
N LEU A 48 3.90 -5.93 -3.84
CA LEU A 48 2.77 -6.59 -4.51
C LEU A 48 2.56 -6.03 -5.92
N HIS A 49 2.57 -4.71 -6.08
CA HIS A 49 2.43 -4.06 -7.38
C HIS A 49 3.58 -4.46 -8.32
N LYS A 50 4.82 -4.49 -7.82
CA LYS A 50 5.97 -4.95 -8.60
C LYS A 50 5.86 -6.42 -9.02
N ALA A 51 5.33 -7.28 -8.14
CA ALA A 51 5.06 -8.68 -8.47
C ALA A 51 4.07 -8.81 -9.63
N ILE A 52 2.99 -8.02 -9.60
CA ILE A 52 1.95 -7.99 -10.64
C ILE A 52 2.53 -7.49 -11.97
N GLN A 53 3.24 -6.35 -11.97
CA GLN A 53 3.88 -5.80 -13.16
C GLN A 53 4.85 -6.79 -13.81
N LEU A 54 5.71 -7.43 -13.01
CA LEU A 54 6.71 -8.36 -13.53
C LEU A 54 6.09 -9.68 -14.01
N LYS A 55 5.01 -10.14 -13.39
CA LYS A 55 4.22 -11.28 -13.87
C LYS A 55 3.66 -11.01 -15.27
N ASP A 56 3.16 -9.80 -15.52
CA ASP A 56 2.55 -9.44 -16.81
C ASP A 56 3.59 -9.15 -17.90
N ALA A 57 4.71 -8.51 -17.52
CA ALA A 57 5.81 -8.19 -18.44
C ALA A 57 6.66 -9.41 -18.82
N HIS A 58 6.90 -10.32 -17.87
CA HIS A 58 7.72 -11.50 -18.09
C HIS A 58 6.84 -12.73 -18.27
N LYS A 59 6.63 -13.14 -19.52
CA LYS A 59 6.10 -14.48 -19.90
C LYS A 59 7.05 -15.64 -19.53
N ASN A 60 8.06 -15.38 -18.69
CA ASN A 60 9.09 -16.33 -18.37
C ASN A 60 8.64 -17.12 -17.13
N ASN A 61 8.52 -18.44 -17.28
CA ASN A 61 8.13 -19.41 -16.23
C ASN A 61 9.12 -19.52 -15.04
N GLY A 62 9.90 -18.47 -14.76
CA GLY A 62 10.88 -18.43 -13.69
C GLY A 62 10.29 -17.96 -12.36
N ARG A 63 10.93 -18.31 -11.25
CA ARG A 63 10.53 -17.85 -9.91
C ARG A 63 10.96 -16.39 -9.71
N LEU A 64 10.00 -15.51 -9.43
CA LEU A 64 10.26 -14.17 -8.91
C LEU A 64 10.49 -14.24 -7.39
N THR A 65 11.51 -13.53 -6.89
CA THR A 65 11.77 -13.37 -5.44
C THR A 65 11.80 -11.88 -5.13
N ILE A 66 10.96 -11.45 -4.18
CA ILE A 66 10.90 -10.06 -3.71
C ILE A 66 11.25 -10.05 -2.23
N VAL A 67 12.15 -9.13 -1.86
CA VAL A 67 12.52 -8.88 -0.47
C VAL A 67 11.98 -7.52 -0.08
N THR A 68 11.36 -7.44 1.08
CA THR A 68 10.81 -6.21 1.65
C THR A 68 11.11 -6.17 3.15
N ILE A 69 10.87 -5.03 3.79
CA ILE A 69 11.17 -4.80 5.20
C ILE A 69 9.91 -4.48 6.00
N ILE A 70 9.84 -5.05 7.21
CA ILE A 70 8.90 -4.65 8.27
C ILE A 70 9.65 -3.65 9.13
N CYS A 71 9.11 -2.44 9.28
CA CYS A 71 9.83 -1.32 9.87
C CYS A 71 9.73 -1.31 11.41
N ASP A 72 8.51 -1.24 11.94
CA ASP A 72 8.23 -1.14 13.37
C ASP A 72 6.98 -1.93 13.77
N PRO A 73 6.81 -2.26 15.06
CA PRO A 73 5.66 -3.02 15.55
C PRO A 73 4.33 -2.30 15.30
N GLY A 74 3.33 -3.05 14.82
CA GLY A 74 1.98 -2.52 14.61
C GLY A 74 1.27 -2.04 15.89
N GLU A 75 1.65 -2.55 17.06
CA GLU A 75 1.07 -2.19 18.36
C GLU A 75 1.20 -0.70 18.71
N TYR A 76 2.16 0.02 18.12
CA TYR A 76 2.29 1.47 18.29
C TYR A 76 1.14 2.27 17.67
N TYR A 77 0.32 1.61 16.84
CA TYR A 77 -0.74 2.26 16.05
C TYR A 77 -2.15 1.85 16.49
N GLU A 78 -2.32 1.22 17.65
CA GLU A 78 -3.63 0.79 18.17
C GLU A 78 -4.58 1.97 18.39
N THR A 79 -4.08 3.14 18.76
CA THR A 79 -4.89 4.34 18.97
C THR A 79 -5.08 5.18 17.70
N THR A 80 -4.43 4.82 16.59
CA THR A 80 -4.46 5.56 15.32
C THR A 80 -4.92 4.66 14.16
N TYR A 81 -4.01 4.07 13.40
CA TYR A 81 -4.34 3.32 12.19
C TYR A 81 -5.20 2.09 12.45
N PHE A 82 -5.17 1.50 13.66
CA PHE A 82 -6.08 0.41 14.06
C PHE A 82 -7.33 0.88 14.83
N ASN A 83 -7.55 2.19 14.96
CA ASN A 83 -8.73 2.77 15.60
C ASN A 83 -9.74 3.27 14.54
N PRO A 84 -10.91 2.64 14.41
CA PRO A 84 -11.93 3.03 13.43
C PRO A 84 -12.38 4.49 13.56
N GLU A 85 -12.51 5.04 14.76
CA GLU A 85 -12.91 6.44 14.97
C GLU A 85 -11.84 7.42 14.48
N TRP A 86 -10.57 7.06 14.69
CA TRP A 86 -9.45 7.83 14.17
C TRP A 86 -9.41 7.78 12.64
N ILE A 87 -9.66 6.60 12.05
CA ILE A 87 -9.73 6.42 10.60
C ILE A 87 -10.86 7.25 10.00
N ASP A 88 -12.07 7.18 10.56
CA ASP A 88 -13.22 7.96 10.06
C ASP A 88 -12.94 9.47 10.11
N LYS A 89 -12.19 9.94 11.11
CA LYS A 89 -11.79 11.33 11.23
C LYS A 89 -10.70 11.72 10.23
N MET A 90 -9.64 10.92 10.13
CA MET A 90 -8.43 11.29 9.39
C MET A 90 -8.54 11.01 7.89
N PHE A 91 -9.34 10.00 7.52
CA PHE A 91 -9.57 9.61 6.13
C PHE A 91 -10.99 9.97 5.66
N ALA A 92 -11.58 11.03 6.23
CA ALA A 92 -12.97 11.41 5.95
C ALA A 92 -13.22 11.68 4.46
N GLU A 93 -12.24 12.27 3.75
CA GLU A 93 -12.33 12.58 2.32
C GLU A 93 -12.20 11.32 1.44
N GLU A 94 -11.50 10.31 1.96
CA GLU A 94 -11.29 8.99 1.37
C GLU A 94 -12.35 7.98 1.84
N GLY A 95 -13.47 8.44 2.41
CA GLY A 95 -14.60 7.60 2.79
C GLY A 95 -14.44 6.86 4.12
N GLY A 96 -13.50 7.27 4.96
CA GLY A 96 -13.27 6.78 6.31
C GLY A 96 -13.03 5.27 6.34
N PHE A 97 -13.59 4.61 7.35
CA PHE A 97 -13.43 3.17 7.52
C PHE A 97 -14.03 2.37 6.35
N LYS A 98 -15.08 2.88 5.70
CA LYS A 98 -15.65 2.25 4.49
C LYS A 98 -14.66 2.28 3.33
N GLY A 99 -13.95 3.40 3.14
CA GLY A 99 -12.90 3.51 2.13
C GLY A 99 -11.76 2.55 2.41
N LEU A 100 -11.34 2.45 3.68
CA LEU A 100 -10.31 1.51 4.11
C LEU A 100 -10.72 0.06 3.79
N LYS A 101 -11.97 -0.33 4.10
CA LYS A 101 -12.48 -1.67 3.77
C LYS A 101 -12.50 -1.95 2.27
N CYS A 102 -12.83 -0.96 1.44
CA CYS A 102 -12.76 -1.10 -0.01
C CYS A 102 -11.33 -1.42 -0.49
N TRP A 103 -10.33 -0.75 0.08
CA TRP A 103 -8.92 -1.02 -0.22
C TRP A 103 -8.48 -2.39 0.30
N GLU A 104 -8.93 -2.81 1.49
CA GLU A 104 -8.66 -4.17 1.98
C GLU A 104 -9.19 -5.23 1.01
N ASP A 105 -10.40 -5.05 0.46
CA ASP A 105 -11.00 -5.98 -0.49
C ASP A 105 -10.19 -6.04 -1.79
N ALA A 106 -9.78 -4.89 -2.34
CA ALA A 106 -8.92 -4.83 -3.52
C ALA A 106 -7.57 -5.52 -3.31
N ILE A 107 -6.92 -5.29 -2.15
CA ILE A 107 -5.64 -5.90 -1.81
C ILE A 107 -5.78 -7.41 -1.63
N ASN A 108 -6.80 -7.89 -0.91
CA ASN A 108 -7.04 -9.32 -0.74
C ASN A 108 -7.30 -10.00 -2.08
N LYS A 109 -8.12 -9.39 -2.95
CA LYS A 109 -8.37 -9.90 -4.30
C LYS A 109 -7.07 -9.99 -5.13
N ALA A 110 -6.19 -9.00 -5.03
CA ALA A 110 -4.90 -9.03 -5.71
C ALA A 110 -3.97 -10.12 -5.17
N ILE A 111 -3.98 -10.38 -3.85
CA ILE A 111 -3.24 -11.52 -3.27
C ILE A 111 -3.74 -12.85 -3.84
N ASP A 112 -5.06 -13.00 -3.96
CA ASP A 112 -5.68 -14.27 -4.36
C ASP A 112 -5.60 -14.52 -5.89
N THR A 113 -5.69 -13.45 -6.69
CA THR A 113 -5.86 -13.55 -8.15
C THR A 113 -4.70 -12.98 -8.95
N GLY A 114 -3.84 -12.19 -8.31
CA GLY A 114 -2.82 -11.40 -8.99
C GLY A 114 -3.38 -10.25 -9.83
N SER A 115 -4.60 -9.77 -9.56
CA SER A 115 -5.16 -8.57 -10.19
C SER A 115 -4.45 -7.29 -9.72
N ASP A 116 -4.54 -6.21 -10.49
CA ASP A 116 -3.94 -4.92 -10.13
C ASP A 116 -4.81 -4.19 -9.09
N PHE A 117 -4.44 -4.34 -7.80
CA PHE A 117 -5.16 -3.65 -6.72
C PHE A 117 -5.11 -2.13 -6.84
N LEU A 118 -4.08 -1.56 -7.48
CA LEU A 118 -3.90 -0.12 -7.56
C LEU A 118 -4.86 0.46 -8.59
N GLU A 119 -4.95 -0.14 -9.77
CA GLU A 119 -5.94 0.23 -10.79
C GLU A 119 -7.37 0.03 -10.26
N GLU A 120 -7.67 -1.13 -9.69
CA GLU A 120 -9.00 -1.44 -9.16
C GLU A 120 -9.38 -0.49 -8.02
N GLY A 121 -8.50 -0.30 -7.04
CA GLY A 121 -8.74 0.56 -5.89
C GLY A 121 -8.94 2.02 -6.28
N LEU A 122 -8.13 2.55 -7.20
CA LEU A 122 -8.32 3.92 -7.71
C LEU A 122 -9.61 4.10 -8.50
N THR A 123 -10.13 3.03 -9.12
CA THR A 123 -11.36 3.08 -9.89
C THR A 123 -12.61 2.96 -9.01
N GLN A 124 -12.55 2.14 -7.96
CA GLN A 124 -13.75 1.73 -7.21
C GLN A 124 -13.83 2.28 -5.78
N CYS A 125 -12.70 2.62 -5.16
CA CYS A 125 -12.67 3.08 -3.77
C CYS A 125 -12.72 4.61 -3.70
N PRO A 126 -13.34 5.18 -2.64
CA PRO A 126 -13.26 6.62 -2.42
C PRO A 126 -11.79 7.01 -2.24
N ILE A 127 -11.36 8.04 -2.96
CA ILE A 127 -9.99 8.52 -3.00
C ILE A 127 -9.97 10.03 -2.87
N GLU A 128 -8.85 10.54 -2.36
CA GLU A 128 -8.59 11.97 -2.23
C GLU A 128 -8.63 12.65 -3.61
N LYS A 129 -9.26 13.82 -3.71
CA LYS A 129 -9.36 14.58 -4.97
C LYS A 129 -7.98 14.97 -5.55
N HIS A 130 -6.94 14.99 -4.72
CA HIS A 130 -5.59 15.40 -5.11
C HIS A 130 -4.75 14.29 -5.74
N TYR A 131 -5.11 13.00 -5.60
CA TYR A 131 -4.33 11.89 -6.13
C TYR A 131 -4.19 11.94 -7.67
N TYR A 132 -5.22 12.40 -8.39
CA TYR A 132 -5.16 12.58 -9.85
C TYR A 132 -4.39 13.83 -10.31
N SER A 133 -4.12 14.77 -9.41
CA SER A 133 -3.46 16.05 -9.78
C SER A 133 -1.93 15.96 -9.86
N SER A 134 -1.33 14.87 -9.37
CA SER A 134 0.10 14.60 -9.46
C SER A 134 0.44 13.54 -10.50
N GLY A 135 -0.21 13.58 -11.66
CA GLY A 135 0.17 12.79 -12.83
C GLY A 135 1.56 13.21 -13.34
N GLN A 136 2.61 12.65 -12.76
CA GLN A 136 3.94 12.44 -13.35
C GLN A 136 4.84 11.78 -12.29
N ILE A 137 5.22 10.53 -12.55
CA ILE A 137 6.55 10.01 -12.21
C ILE A 137 7.33 10.08 -13.52
#